data_AF-A0A8R7P8K7-F1
#
_entry.id   AF-A0A8R7P8K7-F1
#
_cell.length_a   1.000
_cell.length_b   1.000
_cell.length_c   1.000
_cell.angle_alpha   90.00
_cell.angle_beta   90.00
_cell.angle_gamma   90.00
#
_symmetry.space_group_name_H-M   'P 1'
#
loop_
_entity.id
_entity.type
_entity.pdbx_description
1 polymer ?
#
loop_
_entity_poly.entity_id
_entity_poly.type
_entity_poly.pdbx_seq_one_letter_code
_entity_poly.pdbx_strand_id
1 'polypeptide(L)' 'ITEVDKYLKEKNPNTKIYGVEPADANVLNGGKPGPHLITRNGVGFKPDILDMDI' A
#
# COMPACT_ATOMS: atom_id res chain seq x y z
N ILE A 1 -1.60 4.65 -5.17
CA ILE A 1 -1.88 5.27 -3.85
C ILE A 1 -0.96 6.48 -3.64
N THR A 2 0.35 6.32 -3.85
CA THR A 2 1.42 7.34 -3.71
C THR A 2 1.08 8.76 -4.18
N GLU A 3 0.74 8.97 -5.45
CA GLU A 3 0.53 10.33 -5.97
C GLU A 3 -0.78 10.98 -5.49
N VAL A 4 -1.81 10.16 -5.26
CA VAL A 4 -3.07 10.63 -4.67
C VAL A 4 -2.84 11.06 -3.22
N ASP A 5 -1.98 10.34 -2.50
CA ASP A 5 -1.61 10.65 -1.12
C ASP A 5 -0.95 12.03 -1.01
N LYS A 6 0.12 12.24 -1.78
CA LYS A 6 0.83 13.53 -1.84
C LYS A 6 -0.13 14.70 -2.08
N TYR A 7 -0.98 14.57 -3.11
CA TYR A 7 -1.96 15.61 -3.42
C TYR A 7 -2.95 15.87 -2.28
N LEU A 8 -3.46 14.83 -1.64
CA LEU A 8 -4.41 14.98 -0.53
C LEU A 8 -3.74 15.61 0.71
N LYS A 9 -2.49 15.25 1.02
CA LYS A 9 -1.74 15.86 2.14
C LYS A 9 -1.35 17.30 1.87
N GLU A 10 -1.07 17.68 0.62
CA GLU A 10 -0.89 19.08 0.22
C GLU A 10 -2.14 19.92 0.49
N LYS A 11 -3.35 19.34 0.34
CA LYS A 11 -4.61 20.04 0.61
C LYS A 11 -5.00 20.04 2.09
N ASN A 12 -4.77 18.93 2.78
CA ASN A 12 -5.02 18.80 4.21
C ASN A 12 -4.01 17.80 4.82
N PRO A 13 -3.01 18.28 5.57
CA PRO A 13 -2.01 17.43 6.21
C PRO A 13 -2.59 16.41 7.21
N ASN A 14 -3.82 16.62 7.70
CA ASN A 14 -4.49 15.71 8.62
C ASN A 14 -5.23 14.56 7.92
N THR A 15 -5.18 14.50 6.58
CA THR A 15 -5.80 13.40 5.82
C THR A 15 -5.13 12.07 6.18
N LYS A 16 -5.94 11.10 6.61
CA LYS A 16 -5.48 9.74 6.90
C LYS A 16 -5.62 8.87 5.66
N ILE A 17 -4.58 8.12 5.33
CA ILE A 17 -4.51 7.25 4.16
C ILE A 17 -4.09 5.86 4.61
N TYR A 18 -4.74 4.85 4.05
CA TYR A 18 -4.60 3.46 4.45
C TYR A 18 -4.34 2.59 3.23
N GLY A 19 -3.14 2.01 3.15
CA GLY A 19 -2.85 0.91 2.24
C GLY A 19 -3.48 -0.38 2.75
N VAL A 20 -4.02 -1.19 1.86
CA VAL A 20 -4.66 -2.48 2.20
C VAL A 20 -3.95 -3.58 1.44
N GLU A 21 -3.65 -4.68 2.12
CA GLU A 21 -3.10 -5.90 1.54
C GLU A 21 -3.96 -7.12 1.95
N PRO A 22 -3.90 -8.23 1.18
CA PRO A 22 -4.45 -9.50 1.63
C PRO A 22 -3.71 -10.02 2.86
N ALA A 23 -4.45 -10.57 3.83
CA ALA A 23 -3.86 -11.14 5.04
C ALA A 23 -2.88 -12.29 4.75
N ASP A 24 -3.16 -13.09 3.71
CA ASP A 24 -2.33 -14.23 3.29
C ASP A 24 -1.08 -13.82 2.48
N ALA A 25 -0.94 -12.53 2.14
CA ALA A 25 0.14 -12.00 1.29
C ALA A 25 0.51 -10.54 1.63
N ASN A 26 0.73 -10.28 2.92
CA ASN A 26 0.95 -8.94 3.48
C ASN A 26 2.43 -8.52 3.50
N VAL A 27 3.05 -8.44 2.32
CA VAL A 27 4.49 -8.20 2.17
C VAL A 27 4.91 -6.83 2.70
N LEU A 28 4.08 -5.79 2.55
CA LEU A 28 4.38 -4.47 3.11
C LEU A 28 4.39 -4.45 4.64
N ASN A 29 3.72 -5.42 5.27
CA ASN A 29 3.67 -5.59 6.73
C ASN A 29 4.71 -6.61 7.26
N GLY A 30 5.71 -6.98 6.44
CA GLY A 30 6.76 -7.94 6.83
C GLY A 30 6.34 -9.40 6.75
N GLY A 31 5.16 -9.69 6.19
CA GLY A 31 4.73 -11.04 5.88
C GLY A 31 5.46 -11.66 4.69
N LYS A 32 5.12 -12.91 4.39
CA LYS A 32 5.63 -13.62 3.22
C LYS A 32 4.66 -13.44 2.05
N PRO A 33 5.15 -13.46 0.79
CA PRO A 33 4.27 -13.59 -0.36
C PRO A 33 3.51 -14.93 -0.29
N GLY A 34 2.24 -14.92 -0.68
CA GLY A 34 1.37 -16.09 -0.62
C GLY A 34 0.22 -15.99 -1.62
N PRO A 35 -0.43 -17.12 -1.98
CA PRO A 35 -1.61 -17.10 -2.83
C PRO A 35 -2.77 -16.44 -2.10
N HIS A 36 -3.53 -15.60 -2.81
CA HIS A 36 -4.77 -15.00 -2.31
C HIS A 36 -5.79 -14.79 -3.44
N LEU A 37 -7.05 -14.58 -3.07
CA LEU A 37 -8.17 -14.46 -4.03
C LEU A 37 -8.46 -13.02 -4.47
N ILE A 38 -7.78 -12.02 -3.89
CA ILE A 38 -7.98 -10.60 -4.20
C ILE A 38 -7.19 -10.22 -5.47
N THR A 39 -7.84 -10.19 -6.63
CA THR A 39 -7.19 -9.82 -7.89
C THR A 39 -6.61 -8.39 -7.86
N ARG A 40 -5.44 -8.19 -8.51
CA ARG A 40 -4.72 -6.91 -8.69
C ARG A 40 -4.00 -6.32 -7.47
N ASN A 41 -4.28 -6.81 -6.26
CA ASN A 41 -3.59 -6.38 -5.03
C ASN A 41 -2.63 -7.49 -4.55
N GLY A 42 -1.88 -7.27 -3.46
CA GLY A 42 -1.07 -8.29 -2.80
C GLY A 42 0.07 -8.82 -3.66
N VAL A 43 0.59 -7.98 -4.56
CA VAL A 43 1.75 -8.34 -5.37
C VAL A 43 2.89 -8.63 -4.39
N GLY A 44 3.48 -9.82 -4.49
CA GLY A 44 4.38 -10.38 -3.47
C GLY A 44 5.73 -9.67 -3.27
N PHE A 45 5.83 -8.38 -3.60
CA PHE A 45 6.99 -7.53 -3.46
C PHE A 45 6.56 -6.07 -3.23
N LYS A 46 7.46 -5.26 -2.66
CA LYS A 46 7.28 -3.80 -2.56
C LYS A 46 7.66 -3.14 -3.90
N PRO A 47 6.76 -2.44 -4.60
CA PRO A 47 7.12 -1.70 -5.82
C PRO A 47 7.99 -0.48 -5.52
N ASP A 48 8.97 -0.17 -6.37
CA ASP A 48 9.85 1.01 -6.19
C ASP A 48 9.11 2.34 -6.18
N ILE A 49 7.96 2.40 -6.86
CA ILE A 49 7.10 3.60 -6.93
C ILE A 49 6.19 3.78 -5.69
N LEU A 50 6.17 2.80 -4.78
CA LEU A 50 5.39 2.89 -3.55
C LEU A 50 6.20 3.63 -2.48
N ASP A 51 5.68 4.78 -2.10
CA ASP A 51 6.23 5.57 -1.00
C ASP A 51 5.45 5.26 0.28
N MET A 52 6.16 4.85 1.33
CA MET A 52 5.62 4.43 2.62
C MET A 52 5.90 5.46 3.73
N ASP A 53 6.67 6.51 3.42
CA ASP A 53 7.13 7.50 4.39
C ASP A 53 6.30 8.79 4.31
N ILE A 54 5.27 8.84 3.45
CA ILE A 54 4.39 10.00 3.23
C ILE A 54 3.52 10.27 4.45
#